data_AF-A0A377XRM6-F1
#
_entry.id   AF-A0A377XRM6-F1
#
_cell.length_a   1.000
_cell.length_b   1.000
_cell.length_c   1.000
_cell.angle_alpha   90.00
_cell.angle_beta   90.00
_cell.angle_gamma   90.00
#
_symmetry.space_group_name_H-M   'P 1'
#
loop_
_entity.id
_entity.type
_entity.pdbx_description
1 polymer ?
#
loop_
_entity_poly.entity_id
_entity_poly.type
_entity_poly.pdbx_seq_one_letter_code
_entity_poly.pdbx_strand_id
1 'polypeptide(L)' 'MANARGITVAQLLLAWVIRHPGVLAIPKAASIEHVVQNAAALDIALSGEELAQLDRLYPPPQRKTRLDMV' A
#
# COMPACT_ATOMS: atom_id res chain seq x y z
N MET A 1 -7.71 -10.04 2.97
CA MET A 1 -6.44 -9.98 2.22
C MET A 1 -5.25 -9.94 3.17
N ALA A 2 -5.07 -8.90 4.00
CA ALA A 2 -3.96 -8.81 4.97
C ALA A 2 -3.82 -10.06 5.86
N ASN A 3 -4.90 -10.49 6.52
CA ASN A 3 -4.90 -11.73 7.33
C ASN A 3 -4.54 -12.98 6.52
N ALA A 4 -4.98 -13.08 5.26
CA ALA A 4 -4.67 -14.23 4.40
C ALA A 4 -3.18 -14.31 4.04
N ARG A 5 -2.48 -13.16 4.07
CA ARG A 5 -1.02 -13.06 3.91
C ARG A 5 -0.26 -13.06 5.23
N GLY A 6 -0.94 -13.04 6.38
CA GLY A 6 -0.29 -12.89 7.68
C GLY A 6 0.43 -11.54 7.87
N ILE A 7 0.02 -10.50 7.16
CA ILE A 7 0.59 -9.15 7.24
C ILE A 7 -0.39 -8.17 7.86
N THR A 8 0.09 -7.01 8.32
CA THR A 8 -0.80 -5.94 8.78
C THR A 8 -1.45 -5.21 7.60
N VAL A 9 -2.56 -4.52 7.88
CA VAL A 9 -3.21 -3.66 6.86
C VAL A 9 -2.28 -2.52 6.44
N ALA A 10 -1.50 -1.95 7.35
CA ALA A 10 -0.54 -0.90 7.03
C ALA A 10 0.55 -1.40 6.06
N GLN A 11 1.08 -2.61 6.27
CA GLN A 11 2.02 -3.24 5.34
C GLN A 11 1.43 -3.46 3.95
N LEU A 12 0.19 -3.95 3.88
CA LEU A 12 -0.54 -4.12 2.62
C LEU A 12 -0.68 -2.80 1.86
N LEU A 13 -1.07 -1.72 2.54
CA LEU A 13 -1.25 -0.41 1.92
C LEU A 13 0.09 0.19 1.47
N LEU A 14 1.16 0.05 2.27
CA LEU A 14 2.49 0.51 1.87
C LEU A 14 3.01 -0.22 0.65
N ALA A 15 2.90 -1.56 0.62
CA ALA A 15 3.27 -2.38 -0.53
C ALA A 15 2.49 -1.96 -1.79
N TRP A 16 1.20 -1.63 -1.64
CA TRP A 16 0.41 -1.12 -2.76
C TRP A 16 0.90 0.25 -3.26
N VAL A 17 1.23 1.19 -2.37
CA VAL A 17 1.69 2.54 -2.77
C VAL A 17 2.97 2.46 -3.59
N ILE A 18 3.93 1.61 -3.20
CA ILE A 18 5.25 1.51 -3.83
C ILE A 18 5.35 0.46 -4.94
N ARG A 19 4.24 -0.18 -5.33
CA ARG A 19 4.24 -1.31 -6.29
C ARG A 19 4.81 -0.98 -7.68
N HIS A 20 4.84 0.30 -8.06
CA HIS A 20 5.40 0.77 -9.32
C HIS A 20 6.71 1.53 -9.07
N PRO A 21 7.74 1.34 -9.92
CA PRO A 21 8.97 2.13 -9.84
C PRO A 21 8.70 3.63 -9.92
N GLY A 22 9.49 4.43 -9.19
CA GLY A 22 9.38 5.89 -9.20
C GLY A 22 8.43 6.48 -8.15
N VAL A 23 7.89 5.67 -7.23
CA VAL A 23 7.09 6.13 -6.09
C VAL A 23 7.82 5.83 -4.78
N LEU A 24 7.99 6.84 -3.93
CA LEU A 24 8.58 6.72 -2.60
C LEU A 24 7.55 7.05 -1.52
N ALA A 25 7.12 6.06 -0.75
CA ALA A 25 6.25 6.28 0.41
C ALA A 25 7.06 6.76 1.63
N ILE A 26 6.53 7.74 2.37
CA ILE A 26 7.17 8.33 3.57
C ILE A 26 6.28 8.18 4.82
N PRO A 27 5.93 6.96 5.25
CA PRO A 27 5.07 6.77 6.41
C PRO A 27 5.77 7.21 7.70
N LYS A 28 5.11 8.06 8.48
CA LYS A 28 5.58 8.39 9.83
C LYS A 28 5.19 7.28 10.80
N ALA A 29 6.16 6.83 11.60
CA ALA A 29 5.93 5.92 12.73
C ALA A 29 6.64 6.45 13.97
N ALA A 30 5.94 6.51 15.11
CA ALA A 30 6.55 6.82 16.42
C ALA A 30 6.83 5.57 17.27
N SER A 31 6.27 4.42 16.89
CA SER A 31 6.55 3.13 17.52
C SER A 31 7.59 2.38 16.71
N ILE A 32 8.55 1.76 17.39
CA ILE A 32 9.56 0.89 16.77
C ILE A 32 8.88 -0.29 16.07
N GLU A 33 7.82 -0.86 16.65
CA GLU A 33 7.06 -1.95 16.03
C GLU A 33 6.53 -1.55 14.65
N HIS A 34 5.95 -0.35 14.54
CA HIS A 34 5.48 0.17 13.25
C HIS A 34 6.63 0.47 12.29
N VAL A 35 7.78 0.92 12.77
CA VAL A 35 8.97 1.10 11.91
C VAL A 35 9.39 -0.24 11.29
N VAL A 36 9.47 -1.30 12.10
CA VAL A 36 9.82 -2.65 11.64
C VAL A 36 8.79 -3.18 10.65
N GLN A 37 7.50 -3.01 10.94
CA GLN A 37 6.42 -3.40 10.02
C GLN A 37 6.50 -2.64 8.70
N ASN A 38 6.70 -1.32 8.74
CA ASN A 38 6.82 -0.49 7.53
C ASN A 38 8.02 -0.92 6.69
N ALA A 39 9.15 -1.26 7.31
CA ALA A 39 10.32 -1.78 6.59
C ALA A 39 10.03 -3.13 5.92
N ALA A 40 9.39 -4.07 6.64
CA ALA A 40 9.01 -5.37 6.10
C ALA A 40 7.96 -5.29 4.96
N ALA A 41 7.31 -4.14 4.74
CA ALA A 41 6.43 -3.95 3.60
C ALA A 41 7.18 -3.95 2.25
N LEU A 42 8.49 -3.69 2.26
CA LEU A 42 9.35 -3.74 1.06
C LEU A 42 9.46 -5.14 0.46
N ASP A 43 9.29 -6.18 1.28
CA ASP A 43 9.41 -7.58 0.87
C ASP A 43 8.09 -8.14 0.29
N ILE A 44 7.05 -7.31 0.21
CA ILE A 44 5.70 -7.75 -0.19
C ILE A 44 5.46 -7.43 -1.67
N ALA A 45 5.42 -8.47 -2.49
CA ALA A 45 4.89 -8.40 -3.86
C ALA A 45 3.41 -8.81 -3.88
N LEU A 46 2.55 -7.87 -4.27
CA LEU A 46 1.11 -8.13 -4.47
C LEU A 46 0.87 -8.83 -5.81
N SER A 47 -0.02 -9.82 -5.82
CA SER A 47 -0.38 -10.54 -7.05
C SER A 47 -1.32 -9.70 -7.92
N GLY A 48 -1.43 -10.04 -9.20
CA GLY A 48 -2.39 -9.39 -10.10
C GLY A 48 -3.85 -9.52 -9.62
N GLU A 49 -4.21 -10.63 -8.98
CA GLU A 49 -5.54 -10.83 -8.41
C GLU A 49 -5.81 -9.89 -7.24
N GLU A 50 -4.84 -9.71 -6.36
CA GLU A 50 -4.97 -8.82 -5.21
C GLU A 50 -5.05 -7.36 -5.64
N LEU A 51 -4.25 -6.97 -6.64
CA LEU A 51 -4.34 -5.65 -7.26
C LEU A 51 -5.71 -5.44 -7.90
N ALA A 52 -6.22 -6.41 -8.66
CA ALA A 52 -7.56 -6.34 -9.24
C ALA A 52 -8.68 -6.29 -8.18
N GLN A 53 -8.48 -6.94 -7.02
CA GLN A 53 -9.40 -6.82 -5.90
C GLN A 53 -9.35 -5.42 -5.28
N LEU A 54 -8.16 -4.82 -5.12
CA LEU A 54 -8.01 -3.45 -4.63
C LEU A 54 -8.63 -2.45 -5.61
N ASP A 55 -8.43 -2.61 -6.92
CA ASP A 55 -9.03 -1.75 -7.94
C ASP A 55 -10.56 -1.81 -7.96
N ARG A 56 -11.16 -2.97 -7.64
CA ARG A 56 -12.63 -3.08 -7.52
C ARG A 56 -13.18 -2.31 -6.31
N LEU A 57 -12.43 -2.26 -5.21
CA LEU A 57 -12.83 -1.56 -3.98
C LEU A 57 -12.49 -0.06 -4.03
N TYR A 58 -11.37 0.29 -4.67
CA TYR A 58 -10.84 1.64 -4.83
C TYR A 58 -10.46 1.88 -6.30
N PRO A 59 -11.44 2.13 -7.19
CA PRO A 59 -11.17 2.29 -8.61
C PRO A 59 -10.22 3.46 -8.91
N PRO A 60 -9.34 3.31 -9.91
CA PRO A 60 -8.53 4.43 -10.38
C PRO A 60 -9.42 5.55 -10.96
N PRO A 61 -8.96 6.81 -10.93
CA PRO A 61 -9.74 7.93 -11.47
C PRO A 61 -9.94 7.79 -12.98
N GLN A 62 -11.19 7.86 -13.44
CA GLN A 62 -11.55 7.75 -14.87
C GLN A 62 -11.59 9.11 -15.60
N ARG A 63 -11.31 10.20 -14.87
CA ARG A 63 -11.29 11.57 -15.40
C ARG A 63 -10.30 12.41 -14.63
N LYS A 64 -9.96 13.59 -15.16
CA LYS A 64 -9.14 14.56 -14.43
C LYS A 64 -9.80 14.91 -13.09
N THR A 65 -9.04 14.71 -12.01
CA THR A 65 -9.41 15.06 -10.64
C THR A 65 -8.50 16.18 -10.15
N ARG A 66 -8.99 17.02 -9.22
CA ARG A 66 -8.16 18.03 -8.57
C ARG A 66 -7.10 17.33 -7.71
N LEU A 67 -5.97 18.01 -7.49
CA LEU A 67 -4.92 17.51 -6.60
C LEU A 67 -5.45 17.48 -5.16
N ASP A 68 -5.33 16.33 -4.51
CA ASP A 68 -5.66 16.15 -3.10
C ASP A 68 -4.50 16.65 -2.21
N MET A 69 -4.82 17.34 -1.11
CA MET A 69 -3.85 17.97 -0.19
C MET A 69 -4.39 17.92 1.25
N VAL A 70 -3.56 17.52 2.21
CA VAL A 70 -3.87 17.41 3.64
C VAL A 70 -2.72 17.91 4.53
#